data_AF-A0AAW9IJ79-F1
#
_entry.id   AF-A0AAW9IJ79-F1
#
_cell.length_a   1.000
_cell.length_b   1.000
_cell.length_c   1.000
_cell.angle_alpha   90.00
_cell.angle_beta   90.00
_cell.angle_gamma   90.00
#
_symmetry.space_group_name_H-M   'P 1'
#
loop_
_entity.id
_entity.type
_entity.pdbx_description
1 polymer ?
#
loop_
_entity_poly.entity_id
_entity_poly.type
_entity_poly.pdbx_seq_one_letter_code
_entity_poly.pdbx_strand_id
1 'polypeptide(L)'
;VVKLDKPYNLNQIDYLPRQNSKNGHVTEYIVETSLDNENWTEARKGTFKEASNGSGLENRGYNPIRFNTTKAQYVRFTAVKTLGDTRDKYASIAELKFYGQSEVDKSNLSSKISEAEALVEADYTAESFNAVKVAIDAAKGILNDNSATQEQVNEAINILTDAIDNLVKKDDVEEVNKTILAMAIE
;
A
#
# COMPACT_ATOMS: atom_id res chain seq x y z
N VAL A 1 -12.62 17.70 3.15
CA VAL A 1 -11.43 16.85 2.98
C VAL A 1 -11.58 15.64 3.88
N VAL A 2 -11.19 14.46 3.42
CA VAL A 2 -11.19 13.21 4.19
C VAL A 2 -9.75 12.75 4.35
N LYS A 3 -9.34 12.41 5.58
CA LYS A 3 -8.08 11.73 5.88
C LYS A 3 -8.37 10.24 6.06
N LEU A 4 -7.70 9.40 5.29
CA LEU A 4 -7.70 7.94 5.43
C LEU A 4 -6.75 7.52 6.57
N ASP A 5 -6.97 6.33 7.12
CA ASP A 5 -6.16 5.76 8.21
C ASP A 5 -4.69 5.57 7.83
N LYS A 6 -4.43 5.23 6.55
CA LYS A 6 -3.09 5.12 5.96
C LYS A 6 -3.08 5.55 4.48
N PRO A 7 -1.91 5.63 3.83
CA PRO A 7 -1.84 5.82 2.39
C PRO A 7 -2.40 4.63 1.60
N TYR A 8 -3.12 4.93 0.53
CA TYR A 8 -3.65 3.98 -0.44
C TYR A 8 -3.29 4.39 -1.86
N ASN A 9 -3.14 3.40 -2.74
CA ASN A 9 -3.17 3.55 -4.18
C ASN A 9 -4.64 3.62 -4.64
N LEU A 10 -5.24 4.82 -4.56
CA LEU A 10 -6.64 5.06 -4.87
C LEU A 10 -6.88 5.15 -6.37
N ASN A 11 -7.99 4.59 -6.86
CA ASN A 11 -8.38 4.65 -8.27
C ASN A 11 -9.87 4.92 -8.50
N GLN A 12 -10.68 4.96 -7.43
CA GLN A 12 -12.11 5.24 -7.53
C GLN A 12 -12.65 5.84 -6.23
N ILE A 13 -13.63 6.73 -6.40
CA ILE A 13 -14.53 7.17 -5.33
C ILE A 13 -15.96 7.00 -5.81
N ASP A 14 -16.84 6.47 -4.96
CA ASP A 14 -18.28 6.51 -5.22
C ASP A 14 -18.94 7.61 -4.43
N TYR A 15 -19.70 8.45 -5.12
CA TYR A 15 -20.56 9.47 -4.53
C TYR A 15 -21.99 8.95 -4.43
N LEU A 16 -22.54 8.91 -3.21
CA LEU A 16 -23.97 8.71 -3.00
C LEU A 16 -24.63 10.08 -2.71
N PRO A 17 -25.55 10.56 -3.56
CA PRO A 17 -26.32 11.75 -3.24
C PRO A 17 -27.23 11.48 -2.03
N ARG A 18 -27.68 12.54 -1.35
CA ARG A 18 -28.72 12.39 -0.32
C ARG A 18 -29.96 11.69 -0.89
N GLN A 19 -30.61 10.87 -0.09
CA GLN A 19 -31.70 10.01 -0.58
C GLN A 19 -33.11 10.63 -0.45
N ASN A 20 -33.25 11.67 0.37
CA ASN A 20 -34.55 12.24 0.76
C ASN A 20 -34.93 13.55 0.06
N SER A 21 -34.04 14.17 -0.72
CA SER A 21 -34.31 15.42 -1.45
C SER A 21 -33.25 15.64 -2.52
N LYS A 22 -33.51 16.46 -3.54
CA LYS A 22 -32.48 16.85 -4.52
C LYS A 22 -31.52 17.94 -4.03
N ASN A 23 -31.86 18.66 -2.95
CA ASN A 23 -31.08 19.81 -2.48
C ASN A 23 -29.67 19.38 -2.05
N GLY A 24 -28.67 19.85 -2.77
CA GLY A 24 -27.26 19.54 -2.57
C GLY A 24 -26.75 18.34 -3.38
N HIS A 25 -27.54 17.78 -4.31
CA HIS A 25 -27.01 16.83 -5.29
C HIS A 25 -25.92 17.48 -6.11
N VAL A 26 -24.74 16.89 -6.15
CA VAL A 26 -23.60 17.42 -6.91
C VAL A 26 -23.76 17.10 -8.40
N THR A 27 -23.58 18.09 -9.27
CA THR A 27 -23.64 17.93 -10.73
C THR A 27 -22.32 18.24 -11.43
N GLU A 28 -21.43 18.99 -10.81
CA GLU A 28 -20.04 19.18 -11.24
C GLU A 28 -19.14 19.02 -10.02
N TYR A 29 -18.05 18.27 -10.16
CA TYR A 29 -17.15 17.94 -9.05
C TYR A 29 -15.69 18.01 -9.46
N ILE A 30 -14.83 18.17 -8.46
CA ILE A 30 -13.39 17.94 -8.56
C ILE A 30 -12.99 16.97 -7.42
N VAL A 31 -12.21 15.95 -7.76
CA VAL A 31 -11.53 15.06 -6.83
C VAL A 31 -10.04 15.40 -6.89
N GLU A 32 -9.47 15.72 -5.74
CA GLU A 32 -8.04 15.94 -5.56
C GLU A 32 -7.50 15.02 -4.49
N THR A 33 -6.27 14.57 -4.66
CA THR A 33 -5.58 13.67 -3.74
C THR A 33 -4.29 14.29 -3.23
N SER A 34 -3.88 13.88 -2.02
CA SER A 34 -2.67 14.36 -1.38
C SER A 34 -2.10 13.31 -0.41
N LEU A 35 -0.79 13.35 -0.21
CA LEU A 35 -0.09 12.59 0.83
C LEU A 35 0.07 13.39 2.14
N ASP A 36 0.09 14.72 2.06
CA ASP A 36 0.51 15.62 3.13
C ASP A 36 -0.56 16.63 3.55
N ASN A 37 -1.72 16.66 2.87
CA ASN A 37 -2.80 17.64 3.05
C ASN A 37 -2.41 19.09 2.65
N GLU A 38 -1.27 19.28 2.02
CA GLU A 38 -0.73 20.59 1.60
C GLU A 38 -0.61 20.67 0.08
N ASN A 39 0.02 19.67 -0.54
CA ASN A 39 0.22 19.54 -1.97
C ASN A 39 -0.88 18.65 -2.57
N TRP A 40 -1.65 19.21 -3.50
CA TRP A 40 -2.84 18.57 -4.06
C TRP A 40 -2.64 18.27 -5.55
N THR A 41 -2.97 17.04 -5.95
CA THR A 41 -3.05 16.62 -7.35
C THR A 41 -4.51 16.48 -7.75
N GLU A 42 -4.93 17.11 -8.85
CA GLU A 42 -6.25 16.84 -9.43
C GLU A 42 -6.31 15.42 -10.00
N ALA A 43 -7.05 14.54 -9.35
CA ALA A 43 -7.25 13.17 -9.81
C ALA A 43 -8.37 13.09 -10.87
N ARG A 44 -9.43 13.89 -10.70
CA ARG A 44 -10.54 13.95 -11.66
C ARG A 44 -11.39 15.20 -11.52
N LYS A 45 -11.72 15.81 -12.66
CA LYS A 45 -12.89 16.69 -12.80
C LYS A 45 -13.99 16.00 -13.60
N GLY A 46 -15.26 16.23 -13.26
CA GLY A 46 -16.37 15.63 -13.99
C GLY A 46 -17.74 16.18 -13.62
N THR A 47 -18.75 15.60 -14.26
CA THR A 47 -20.16 15.94 -14.04
C THR A 47 -21.00 14.70 -13.78
N PHE A 48 -22.10 14.88 -13.07
CA PHE A 48 -23.16 13.89 -12.93
C PHE A 48 -24.41 14.38 -13.66
N LYS A 49 -25.08 13.48 -14.39
CA LYS A 49 -26.23 13.84 -15.21
C LYS A 49 -27.47 14.08 -14.36
N GLU A 50 -28.13 15.22 -14.57
CA GLU A 50 -29.42 15.54 -13.98
C GLU A 50 -30.52 14.75 -14.71
N ALA A 51 -31.50 14.25 -13.96
CA ALA A 51 -32.67 13.60 -14.54
C ALA A 51 -33.51 14.64 -15.32
N SER A 52 -33.99 14.29 -16.52
CA SER A 52 -34.73 15.23 -17.39
C SER A 52 -36.01 15.80 -16.76
N ASN A 53 -36.57 15.12 -15.76
CA ASN A 53 -37.75 15.57 -15.01
C ASN A 53 -37.42 16.51 -13.83
N GLY A 54 -36.15 16.88 -13.63
CA GLY A 54 -35.70 17.78 -12.57
C GLY A 54 -35.81 17.20 -11.15
N SER A 55 -36.02 15.88 -11.02
CA SER A 55 -36.17 15.20 -9.71
C SER A 55 -34.86 15.02 -8.95
N GLY A 56 -33.72 15.28 -9.58
CA GLY A 56 -32.40 15.06 -8.99
C GLY A 56 -31.39 14.58 -10.04
N LEU A 57 -30.48 13.71 -9.62
CA LEU A 57 -29.56 13.03 -10.54
C LEU A 57 -30.27 11.86 -11.22
N GLU A 58 -29.84 11.54 -12.44
CA GLU A 58 -30.33 10.36 -13.19
C GLU A 58 -30.00 9.07 -12.43
N ASN A 59 -28.77 8.95 -11.91
CA ASN A 59 -28.40 7.87 -10.98
C ASN A 59 -28.49 8.35 -9.53
N ARG A 60 -29.49 7.84 -8.80
CA ARG A 60 -29.70 8.14 -7.38
C ARG A 60 -28.92 7.22 -6.42
N GLY A 61 -28.30 6.18 -6.95
CA GLY A 61 -27.43 5.27 -6.19
C GLY A 61 -25.99 5.79 -6.13
N TYR A 62 -25.04 4.86 -5.97
CA TYR A 62 -23.62 5.18 -6.02
C TYR A 62 -23.22 5.60 -7.43
N ASN A 63 -22.60 6.77 -7.54
CA ASN A 63 -22.07 7.33 -8.76
C ASN A 63 -20.54 7.14 -8.76
N PRO A 64 -20.01 6.18 -9.53
CA PRO A 64 -18.58 5.89 -9.53
C PRO A 64 -17.78 6.96 -10.30
N ILE A 65 -16.72 7.43 -9.65
CA ILE A 65 -15.74 8.37 -10.20
C ILE A 65 -14.42 7.61 -10.31
N ARG A 66 -14.07 7.19 -11.53
CA ARG A 66 -12.83 6.46 -11.82
C ARG A 66 -11.75 7.41 -12.31
N PHE A 67 -10.52 7.19 -11.83
CA PHE A 67 -9.34 7.94 -12.21
C PHE A 67 -8.11 7.03 -12.23
N ASN A 68 -7.00 7.53 -12.79
CA ASN A 68 -5.73 6.80 -12.76
C ASN A 68 -5.27 6.62 -11.32
N THR A 69 -4.69 5.46 -11.02
CA THR A 69 -4.19 5.17 -9.67
C THR A 69 -3.28 6.28 -9.17
N THR A 70 -3.57 6.81 -7.99
CA THR A 70 -2.80 7.86 -7.33
C THR A 70 -2.58 7.49 -5.87
N LYS A 71 -1.34 7.64 -5.40
CA LYS A 71 -0.98 7.38 -4.02
C LYS A 71 -1.47 8.56 -3.15
N ALA A 72 -2.30 8.28 -2.15
CA ALA A 72 -2.95 9.31 -1.35
C ALA A 72 -3.33 8.83 0.05
N GLN A 73 -3.24 9.72 1.03
CA GLN A 73 -3.89 9.56 2.33
C GLN A 73 -5.05 10.54 2.51
N TYR A 74 -5.03 11.68 1.80
CA TYR A 74 -6.04 12.71 1.87
C TYR A 74 -6.78 12.80 0.55
N VAL A 75 -8.10 12.96 0.63
CA VAL A 75 -8.96 13.20 -0.53
C VAL A 75 -9.80 14.45 -0.29
N ARG A 76 -9.78 15.37 -1.25
CA ARG A 76 -10.68 16.50 -1.33
C ARG A 76 -11.70 16.25 -2.42
N PHE A 77 -12.97 16.17 -2.02
CA PHE A 77 -14.10 16.17 -2.93
C PHE A 77 -14.73 17.57 -2.91
N THR A 78 -14.65 18.28 -4.03
CA THR A 78 -15.18 19.63 -4.19
C THR A 78 -16.47 19.56 -5.01
N ALA A 79 -17.59 19.95 -4.41
CA ALA A 79 -18.84 20.17 -5.14
C ALA A 79 -18.79 21.53 -5.84
N VAL A 80 -18.61 21.54 -7.15
CA VAL A 80 -18.48 22.76 -7.96
C VAL A 80 -19.85 23.33 -8.33
N LYS A 81 -20.80 22.45 -8.70
CA LYS A 81 -22.19 22.81 -8.95
C LYS A 81 -23.14 21.83 -8.29
N THR A 82 -24.28 22.32 -7.83
CA THR A 82 -25.27 21.50 -7.12
C THR A 82 -26.72 21.87 -7.45
N LEU A 83 -27.60 20.88 -7.31
CA LEU A 83 -29.05 21.06 -7.38
C LEU A 83 -29.59 21.66 -6.08
N GLY A 84 -30.71 22.37 -6.16
CA GLY A 84 -31.42 22.88 -5.00
C GLY A 84 -32.70 23.61 -5.38
N ASP A 85 -33.44 24.08 -4.38
CA ASP A 85 -34.44 25.15 -4.56
C ASP A 85 -33.79 26.40 -5.19
N THR A 86 -32.53 26.62 -4.84
CA THR A 86 -31.60 27.59 -5.39
C THR A 86 -30.36 26.81 -5.81
N ARG A 87 -29.94 26.95 -7.08
CA ARG A 87 -28.73 26.30 -7.58
C ARG A 87 -27.52 26.71 -6.73
N ASP A 88 -26.63 25.77 -6.50
CA ASP A 88 -25.32 25.99 -5.85
C ASP A 88 -25.37 26.48 -4.40
N LYS A 89 -26.57 26.54 -3.78
CA LYS A 89 -26.76 27.00 -2.40
C LYS A 89 -26.40 25.94 -1.35
N TYR A 90 -26.58 24.66 -1.68
CA TYR A 90 -26.36 23.55 -0.76
C TYR A 90 -25.37 22.55 -1.37
N ALA A 91 -24.62 21.85 -0.54
CA ALA A 91 -23.89 20.66 -0.95
C ALA A 91 -24.26 19.51 0.00
N SER A 92 -24.50 18.32 -0.54
CA SER A 92 -24.87 17.16 0.25
C SER A 92 -24.23 15.89 -0.31
N ILE A 93 -23.78 15.06 0.60
CA ILE A 93 -23.26 13.73 0.32
C ILE A 93 -23.87 12.81 1.37
N ALA A 94 -24.55 11.75 0.94
CA ALA A 94 -24.99 10.71 1.88
C ALA A 94 -23.81 9.84 2.30
N GLU A 95 -22.98 9.44 1.33
CA GLU A 95 -21.83 8.56 1.55
C GLU A 95 -20.75 8.86 0.51
N LEU A 96 -19.49 8.74 0.91
CA LEU A 96 -18.35 8.57 0.00
C LEU A 96 -17.72 7.21 0.26
N LYS A 97 -17.55 6.39 -0.77
CA LYS A 97 -16.72 5.17 -0.69
C LYS A 97 -15.44 5.37 -1.45
N PHE A 98 -14.32 4.97 -0.86
CA PHE A 98 -13.00 5.06 -1.46
C PHE A 98 -12.53 3.65 -1.82
N TYR A 99 -11.95 3.50 -3.02
CA TYR A 99 -11.46 2.23 -3.52
C TYR A 99 -10.00 2.38 -3.93
N GLY A 100 -9.20 1.43 -3.47
CA GLY A 100 -7.76 1.36 -3.71
C GLY A 100 -7.13 0.22 -2.93
N GLN A 101 -5.87 -0.06 -3.23
CA GLN A 101 -5.05 -0.99 -2.45
C GLN A 101 -4.24 -0.20 -1.42
N SER A 102 -4.09 -0.73 -0.21
CA SER A 102 -3.14 -0.13 0.73
C SER A 102 -1.73 -0.26 0.16
N GLU A 103 -0.88 0.71 0.45
CA GLU A 103 0.53 0.56 0.14
C GLU A 103 1.12 -0.67 0.86
N VAL A 104 2.00 -1.38 0.16
CA VAL A 104 2.76 -2.49 0.72
C VAL A 104 4.03 -1.90 1.33
N ASP A 105 4.18 -2.09 2.64
CA ASP A 105 5.32 -1.57 3.38
C ASP A 105 6.48 -2.55 3.28
N LYS A 106 7.58 -2.07 2.69
CA LYS A 106 8.82 -2.84 2.47
C LYS A 106 10.00 -2.35 3.32
N SER A 107 9.77 -1.42 4.24
CA SER A 107 10.83 -0.81 5.07
C SER A 107 11.58 -1.86 5.91
N ASN A 108 10.85 -2.77 6.55
CA ASN A 108 11.43 -3.87 7.34
C ASN A 108 12.23 -4.85 6.47
N LEU A 109 11.74 -5.18 5.27
CA LEU A 109 12.46 -6.05 4.33
C LEU A 109 13.76 -5.41 3.88
N SER A 110 13.73 -4.11 3.53
CA SER A 110 14.95 -3.36 3.17
C SER A 110 15.95 -3.36 4.32
N SER A 111 15.49 -3.15 5.55
CA SER A 111 16.36 -3.14 6.74
C SER A 111 17.00 -4.50 6.98
N LYS A 112 16.23 -5.59 6.81
CA LYS A 112 16.71 -6.96 7.00
C LYS A 112 17.72 -7.39 5.94
N ILE A 113 17.53 -6.96 4.69
CA ILE A 113 18.52 -7.14 3.62
C ILE A 113 19.83 -6.45 4.00
N SER A 114 19.79 -5.20 4.47
CA SER A 114 21.01 -4.49 4.87
C SER A 114 21.72 -5.13 6.07
N GLU A 115 20.97 -5.66 7.05
CA GLU A 115 21.53 -6.44 8.16
C GLU A 115 22.27 -7.69 7.64
N ALA A 116 21.63 -8.44 6.74
CA ALA A 116 22.21 -9.66 6.16
C ALA A 116 23.46 -9.36 5.30
N GLU A 117 23.44 -8.28 4.52
CA GLU A 117 24.57 -7.85 3.68
C GLU A 117 25.79 -7.38 4.50
N ALA A 118 25.58 -7.00 5.77
CA ALA A 118 26.65 -6.60 6.66
C ALA A 118 27.41 -7.79 7.29
N LEU A 119 26.93 -9.03 7.10
CA LEU A 119 27.59 -10.23 7.61
C LEU A 119 28.93 -10.50 6.90
N VAL A 120 29.93 -10.93 7.67
CA VAL A 120 31.28 -11.19 7.16
C VAL A 120 31.41 -12.66 6.74
N GLU A 121 31.47 -12.92 5.44
CA GLU A 121 31.58 -14.27 4.85
C GLU A 121 32.73 -15.11 5.45
N ALA A 122 33.83 -14.46 5.85
CA ALA A 122 34.99 -15.14 6.40
C ALA A 122 34.71 -15.87 7.72
N ASP A 123 33.70 -15.44 8.48
CA ASP A 123 33.38 -15.96 9.82
C ASP A 123 32.55 -17.26 9.77
N TYR A 124 31.92 -17.56 8.63
CA TYR A 124 30.92 -18.62 8.51
C TYR A 124 31.29 -19.70 7.51
N THR A 125 30.71 -20.89 7.65
CA THR A 125 30.89 -21.97 6.65
C THR A 125 30.35 -21.53 5.29
N ALA A 126 31.01 -21.98 4.22
CA ALA A 126 30.60 -21.62 2.86
C ALA A 126 29.15 -22.05 2.55
N GLU A 127 28.72 -23.20 3.09
CA GLU A 127 27.36 -23.71 2.92
C GLU A 127 26.31 -22.82 3.60
N SER A 128 26.50 -22.48 4.88
CA SER A 128 25.52 -21.65 5.61
C SER A 128 25.49 -20.20 5.09
N PHE A 129 26.65 -19.64 4.72
CA PHE A 129 26.69 -18.30 4.14
C PHE A 129 26.08 -18.25 2.73
N ASN A 130 26.22 -19.32 1.94
CA ASN A 130 25.56 -19.40 0.64
C ASN A 130 24.02 -19.42 0.77
N ALA A 131 23.47 -20.05 1.82
CA ALA A 131 22.04 -19.99 2.08
C ALA A 131 21.54 -18.56 2.33
N VAL A 132 22.31 -17.75 3.09
CA VAL A 132 22.01 -16.33 3.29
C VAL A 132 22.07 -15.54 1.98
N LYS A 133 23.08 -15.76 1.13
CA LYS A 133 23.17 -15.11 -0.20
C LYS A 133 21.92 -15.38 -1.05
N VAL A 134 21.49 -16.63 -1.10
CA VAL A 134 20.26 -17.03 -1.82
C VAL A 134 19.03 -16.34 -1.26
N ALA A 135 18.90 -16.25 0.07
CA ALA A 135 17.79 -15.56 0.71
C ALA A 135 17.81 -14.05 0.47
N ILE A 136 18.99 -13.40 0.46
CA ILE A 136 19.16 -11.98 0.11
C ILE A 136 18.67 -11.72 -1.32
N ASP A 137 19.05 -12.56 -2.28
CA ASP A 137 18.66 -12.39 -3.68
C ASP A 137 17.13 -12.53 -3.86
N ALA A 138 16.52 -13.50 -3.19
CA ALA A 138 15.06 -13.66 -3.17
C ALA A 138 14.37 -12.44 -2.53
N ALA A 139 14.88 -11.97 -1.39
CA ALA A 139 14.37 -10.79 -0.69
C ALA A 139 14.47 -9.52 -1.55
N LYS A 140 15.58 -9.32 -2.27
CA LYS A 140 15.74 -8.22 -3.24
C LYS A 140 14.77 -8.32 -4.41
N GLY A 141 14.45 -9.54 -4.86
CA GLY A 141 13.41 -9.77 -5.85
C GLY A 141 12.05 -9.21 -5.40
N ILE A 142 11.62 -9.56 -4.19
CA ILE A 142 10.38 -9.05 -3.59
C ILE A 142 10.44 -7.54 -3.32
N LEU A 143 11.59 -7.02 -2.88
CA LEU A 143 11.79 -5.60 -2.63
C LEU A 143 11.52 -4.77 -3.90
N ASN A 144 12.00 -5.24 -5.05
CA ASN A 144 11.88 -4.55 -6.34
C ASN A 144 10.58 -4.85 -7.11
N ASP A 145 9.78 -5.82 -6.65
CA ASP A 145 8.51 -6.17 -7.30
C ASP A 145 7.38 -5.20 -6.89
N ASN A 146 6.98 -4.31 -7.81
CA ASN A 146 5.89 -3.35 -7.58
C ASN A 146 4.51 -4.01 -7.35
N SER A 147 4.37 -5.31 -7.64
CA SER A 147 3.16 -6.09 -7.43
C SER A 147 3.19 -6.97 -6.18
N ALA A 148 4.31 -6.99 -5.44
CA ALA A 148 4.45 -7.79 -4.23
C ALA A 148 3.36 -7.45 -3.21
N THR A 149 2.77 -8.46 -2.58
CA THR A 149 1.81 -8.30 -1.49
C THR A 149 2.53 -8.17 -0.14
N GLN A 150 1.82 -7.67 0.87
CA GLN A 150 2.37 -7.63 2.23
C GLN A 150 2.67 -9.04 2.76
N GLU A 151 1.90 -10.07 2.38
CA GLU A 151 2.24 -11.44 2.75
C GLU A 151 3.57 -11.88 2.13
N GLN A 152 3.80 -11.58 0.84
CA GLN A 152 5.08 -11.92 0.18
C GLN A 152 6.26 -11.18 0.81
N VAL A 153 6.07 -9.92 1.21
CA VAL A 153 7.10 -9.16 1.93
C VAL A 153 7.40 -9.79 3.29
N ASN A 154 6.37 -10.15 4.05
CA ASN A 154 6.54 -10.78 5.36
C ASN A 154 7.21 -12.15 5.23
N GLU A 155 6.84 -12.93 4.23
CA GLU A 155 7.47 -14.23 3.95
C GLU A 155 8.95 -14.08 3.59
N ALA A 156 9.31 -13.10 2.76
CA ALA A 156 10.71 -12.81 2.45
C ALA A 156 11.53 -12.42 3.69
N ILE A 157 10.93 -11.68 4.63
CA ILE A 157 11.56 -11.36 5.91
C ILE A 157 11.80 -12.63 6.73
N ASN A 158 10.81 -13.52 6.81
CA ASN A 158 10.93 -14.78 7.56
C ASN A 158 12.03 -15.66 6.97
N ILE A 159 12.01 -15.90 5.65
CA ILE A 159 13.03 -16.71 4.95
C ILE A 159 14.43 -16.15 5.17
N LEU A 160 14.59 -14.83 5.08
CA LEU A 160 15.90 -14.19 5.31
C LEU A 160 16.33 -14.29 6.78
N THR A 161 15.39 -14.16 7.72
CA THR A 161 15.66 -14.32 9.15
C THR A 161 16.10 -15.75 9.47
N ASP A 162 15.38 -16.76 8.96
CA ASP A 162 15.73 -18.17 9.15
C ASP A 162 17.10 -18.51 8.57
N ALA A 163 17.46 -17.93 7.41
CA ALA A 163 18.79 -18.13 6.82
C ALA A 163 19.91 -17.55 7.70
N ILE A 164 19.67 -16.36 8.29
CA ILE A 164 20.62 -15.72 9.23
C ILE A 164 20.74 -16.55 10.51
N ASP A 165 19.62 -17.00 11.07
CA ASP A 165 19.58 -17.78 12.32
C ASP A 165 20.26 -19.16 12.18
N ASN A 166 20.30 -19.71 10.95
CA ASN A 166 20.97 -20.99 10.64
C ASN A 166 22.44 -20.84 10.19
N LEU A 167 23.05 -19.67 10.36
CA LEU A 167 24.48 -19.49 10.10
C LEU A 167 25.34 -20.36 11.03
N VAL A 168 26.38 -20.97 10.47
CA VAL A 168 27.33 -21.81 11.21
C VAL A 168 28.70 -21.15 11.16
N LYS A 169 29.29 -20.84 12.32
CA LYS A 169 30.65 -20.28 12.38
C LYS A 169 31.68 -21.34 12.01
N LYS A 170 32.77 -20.93 11.36
CA LYS A 170 33.87 -21.87 11.04
C LYS A 170 34.50 -22.47 12.29
N ASP A 171 34.67 -21.67 13.33
CA ASP A 171 35.32 -22.09 14.58
C ASP A 171 34.54 -23.20 15.30
N ASP A 172 33.21 -23.15 15.25
CA ASP A 172 32.34 -24.18 15.84
C ASP A 172 32.54 -25.55 15.16
N VAL A 173 32.81 -25.56 13.85
CA VAL A 173 33.11 -26.78 13.10
C VAL A 173 34.50 -27.33 13.43
N GLU A 174 35.50 -26.47 13.61
CA GLU A 174 36.85 -26.90 13.99
C GLU A 174 36.90 -27.51 15.39
N GLU A 175 36.17 -26.96 16.35
CA GLU A 175 36.11 -27.45 17.73
C GLU A 175 35.47 -28.85 17.81
N VAL A 176 34.36 -29.06 17.08
CA VAL A 176 33.71 -30.38 16.98
C VAL A 176 34.66 -31.41 16.36
N ASN A 177 35.37 -31.06 15.29
CA ASN A 177 36.32 -31.97 14.63
C ASN A 177 37.50 -32.37 15.52
N LYS A 178 38.08 -31.42 16.29
CA LYS A 178 39.15 -31.71 17.25
C LYS A 178 38.67 -32.68 18.35
N THR A 179 37.44 -32.50 18.83
CA THR A 179 36.86 -33.35 19.88
C THR A 179 36.61 -34.77 19.38
N ILE A 180 36.03 -34.93 18.18
CA ILE A 180 35.77 -36.26 17.60
C ILE A 180 37.07 -37.02 17.33
N LEU A 181 38.11 -36.34 16.84
CA LEU A 181 39.41 -36.97 16.59
C LEU A 181 40.08 -37.46 17.88
N ALA A 182 39.98 -36.69 18.97
CA ALA A 182 40.50 -37.09 20.27
C ALA A 182 39.79 -38.35 20.81
N MET A 183 38.47 -38.46 20.64
CA MET A 183 37.69 -39.64 21.05
C MET A 183 37.97 -40.89 20.20
N ALA A 184 38.34 -40.75 18.93
CA ALA A 184 38.55 -41.88 18.02
C ALA A 184 39.91 -42.58 18.20
N ILE A 185 40.81 -42.03 19.02
CA ILE A 185 42.17 -42.53 19.24
C ILE A 185 42.31 -43.24 20.61
N GLU A 186 41.26 -43.23 21.44
CA GLU A 186 41.19 -43.86 22.76
C GLU A 186 40.46 -45.22 22.72
#